data_AF-A0A0M2UT18-F1
#
_entry.id   AF-A0A0M2UT18-F1
#
_cell.length_a   1.000
_cell.length_b   1.000
_cell.length_c   1.000
_cell.angle_alpha   90.00
_cell.angle_beta   90.00
_cell.angle_gamma   90.00
#
_symmetry.space_group_name_H-M   'P 1'
#
loop_
_entity.id
_entity.type
_entity.pdbx_description
1 polymer ?
#
loop_
_entity_poly.entity_id
_entity_poly.type
_entity_poly.pdbx_seq_one_letter_code
_entity_poly.pdbx_strand_id
1 'polypeptide(L)'
;MHKEKSDILGNLAQAVIDMDVTRASKAAAEAIISHIDPYEAITDGLARGMDVVSELFENEEYFVPEILLCADAMYAGIEVLKPHFPKEAASNKKKVVIGVVKGDTHDIGKNLVKIMLDNAGFEMHDLGRNVPYAKFIDTAGELNADLVCLSTLMTTTMDGMQVVIEDMKKAGIPARVMVGGGPISPGFARNIGADGYARNAAEAVKVAKSMFQGIQIPLAMKTPELVSIRKKLGGVQ
;
A
#
# COMPACT_ATOMS: atom_id res chain seq x y z
N MET A 1 -23.57 18.30 -20.06
CA MET A 1 -23.14 17.18 -20.92
C MET A 1 -22.33 16.26 -20.02
N HIS A 2 -22.86 15.09 -19.65
CA HIS A 2 -22.07 14.12 -18.88
C HIS A 2 -21.05 13.50 -19.84
N LYS A 3 -19.76 13.72 -19.61
CA LYS A 3 -18.71 12.99 -20.32
C LYS A 3 -18.79 11.51 -19.92
N GLU A 4 -18.47 10.60 -20.83
CA GLU A 4 -18.42 9.19 -20.48
C GLU A 4 -17.26 8.93 -19.52
N LYS A 5 -17.42 7.90 -18.68
CA LYS A 5 -16.40 7.52 -17.70
C LYS A 5 -15.04 7.26 -18.35
N SER A 6 -15.03 6.59 -19.50
CA SER A 6 -13.83 6.34 -20.31
C SER A 6 -13.12 7.62 -20.70
N ASP A 7 -13.86 8.68 -21.05
CA ASP A 7 -13.28 9.96 -21.44
C ASP A 7 -12.62 10.66 -20.25
N ILE A 8 -13.21 10.55 -19.06
CA ILE A 8 -12.64 11.17 -17.85
C ILE A 8 -11.37 10.44 -17.43
N LEU A 9 -11.39 9.09 -17.42
CA LEU A 9 -10.20 8.28 -17.13
C LEU A 9 -9.10 8.51 -18.18
N GLY A 10 -9.46 8.60 -19.46
CA GLY A 10 -8.53 8.95 -20.53
C GLY A 10 -7.94 10.35 -20.37
N ASN A 11 -8.74 11.33 -19.93
CA ASN A 11 -8.25 12.67 -19.63
C ASN A 11 -7.30 12.72 -18.44
N LEU A 12 -7.52 11.90 -17.41
CA LEU A 12 -6.57 11.76 -16.30
C LEU A 12 -5.24 11.18 -16.79
N ALA A 13 -5.29 10.11 -17.59
CA ALA A 13 -4.09 9.51 -18.17
C ALA A 13 -3.32 10.51 -19.05
N GLN A 14 -4.04 11.20 -19.95
CA GLN A 14 -3.44 12.17 -20.87
C GLN A 14 -2.84 13.37 -20.13
N ALA A 15 -3.46 13.83 -19.04
CA ALA A 15 -2.91 14.91 -18.24
C ALA A 15 -1.55 14.55 -17.62
N VAL A 16 -1.36 13.29 -17.22
CA VAL A 16 -0.08 12.80 -16.71
C VAL A 16 0.95 12.74 -17.84
N ILE A 17 0.59 12.16 -18.99
CA ILE A 17 1.47 12.06 -20.16
C ILE A 17 1.91 13.45 -20.63
N ASP A 18 0.98 14.41 -20.70
CA ASP A 18 1.25 15.78 -21.16
C ASP A 18 1.96 16.65 -20.09
N MET A 19 2.31 16.10 -18.92
CA MET A 19 2.90 16.83 -17.79
C MET A 19 2.03 18.02 -17.30
N ASP A 20 0.71 17.92 -17.46
CA ASP A 20 -0.22 19.02 -17.18
C ASP A 20 -0.89 18.86 -15.81
N VAL A 21 -0.26 19.48 -14.81
CA VAL A 21 -0.73 19.60 -13.42
C VAL A 21 -2.15 20.17 -13.35
N THR A 22 -2.46 21.19 -14.14
CA THR A 22 -3.76 21.89 -14.06
C THR A 22 -4.86 21.01 -14.63
N ARG A 23 -4.60 20.33 -15.75
CA ARG A 23 -5.52 19.39 -16.37
C ARG A 23 -5.73 18.17 -15.47
N ALA A 24 -4.70 17.66 -14.81
CA ALA A 24 -4.82 16.53 -13.90
C ALA A 24 -5.77 16.83 -12.74
N SER A 25 -5.60 17.98 -12.06
CA SER A 25 -6.52 18.40 -11.00
C SER A 25 -7.95 18.63 -11.48
N LYS A 26 -8.13 19.22 -12.67
CA LYS A 26 -9.48 19.42 -13.26
C LYS A 26 -10.16 18.09 -13.61
N ALA A 27 -9.44 17.17 -14.25
CA ALA A 27 -9.96 15.85 -14.61
C ALA A 27 -10.29 15.02 -13.35
N ALA A 28 -9.50 15.16 -12.29
CA ALA A 28 -9.79 14.55 -10.99
C ALA A 28 -11.07 15.11 -10.35
N ALA A 29 -11.28 16.42 -10.42
CA ALA A 29 -12.53 17.04 -9.98
C ALA A 29 -13.73 16.58 -10.82
N GLU A 30 -13.56 16.44 -12.14
CA GLU A 30 -14.61 15.88 -13.02
C GLU A 30 -14.95 14.43 -12.67
N ALA A 31 -13.96 13.62 -12.28
CA ALA A 31 -14.16 12.24 -11.83
C ALA A 31 -15.05 12.19 -10.57
N ILE A 32 -14.79 13.08 -9.61
CA ILE A 32 -15.59 13.21 -8.39
C ILE A 32 -17.04 13.62 -8.71
N ILE A 33 -17.22 14.64 -9.56
CA ILE A 33 -18.56 15.11 -9.96
C ILE A 33 -19.33 14.00 -10.68
N SER A 34 -18.63 13.16 -11.44
CA SER A 34 -19.21 12.04 -12.17
C SER A 34 -19.35 10.76 -11.33
N HIS A 35 -19.11 10.84 -10.01
CA HIS A 35 -19.19 9.70 -9.08
C HIS A 35 -18.30 8.50 -9.47
N ILE A 36 -17.16 8.77 -10.11
CA ILE A 36 -16.14 7.76 -10.33
C ILE A 36 -15.45 7.49 -9.00
N ASP A 37 -15.22 6.21 -8.70
CA ASP A 37 -14.52 5.80 -7.50
C ASP A 37 -13.08 6.39 -7.49
N PRO A 38 -12.63 7.04 -6.40
CA PRO A 38 -11.31 7.67 -6.36
C PRO A 38 -10.15 6.70 -6.55
N TYR A 39 -10.29 5.45 -6.10
CA TYR A 39 -9.27 4.44 -6.33
C TYR A 39 -9.20 4.08 -7.81
N GLU A 40 -10.34 3.87 -8.45
CA GLU A 40 -10.42 3.64 -9.90
C GLU A 40 -9.87 4.83 -10.72
N ALA A 41 -10.19 6.07 -10.34
CA ALA A 41 -9.64 7.26 -11.02
C ALA A 41 -8.11 7.32 -10.93
N ILE A 42 -7.52 6.86 -9.82
CA ILE A 42 -6.07 6.77 -9.67
C ILE A 42 -5.52 5.60 -10.50
N THR A 43 -6.05 4.38 -10.38
CA THR A 43 -5.46 3.19 -11.00
C THR A 43 -5.70 3.12 -12.50
N ASP A 44 -6.90 3.48 -12.95
CA ASP A 44 -7.33 3.27 -14.33
C ASP A 44 -7.23 4.58 -15.16
N GLY A 45 -6.96 5.70 -14.49
CA GLY A 45 -6.68 7.01 -15.07
C GLY A 45 -5.23 7.43 -14.89
N LEU A 46 -4.89 8.00 -13.73
CA LEU A 46 -3.57 8.60 -13.49
C LEU A 46 -2.40 7.60 -13.65
N ALA A 47 -2.51 6.42 -13.02
CA ALA A 47 -1.47 5.39 -13.08
C ALA A 47 -1.33 4.80 -14.48
N ARG A 48 -2.44 4.65 -15.22
CA ARG A 48 -2.40 4.28 -16.64
C ARG A 48 -1.60 5.29 -17.49
N GLY A 49 -1.67 6.58 -17.15
CA GLY A 49 -0.79 7.60 -17.75
C GLY A 49 0.69 7.33 -17.46
N MET A 50 1.03 6.93 -16.23
CA MET A 50 2.40 6.56 -15.87
C MET A 50 2.90 5.27 -16.52
N ASP A 51 2.03 4.32 -16.83
CA ASP A 51 2.42 3.13 -17.59
C ASP A 51 2.91 3.54 -18.99
N VAL A 52 2.19 4.44 -19.66
CA VAL A 52 2.61 5.00 -20.96
C VAL A 52 3.90 5.81 -20.83
N VAL A 53 4.04 6.65 -19.80
CA VAL A 53 5.27 7.40 -19.54
C VAL A 53 6.48 6.47 -19.33
N SER A 54 6.26 5.30 -18.72
CA SER A 54 7.31 4.29 -18.55
C SER A 54 7.75 3.73 -19.90
N GLU A 55 6.81 3.42 -20.80
CA GLU A 55 7.12 3.00 -22.17
C GLU A 55 7.87 4.08 -22.95
N LEU A 56 7.45 5.35 -22.83
CA LEU A 56 8.12 6.49 -23.47
C LEU A 56 9.57 6.67 -22.97
N PHE A 57 9.81 6.43 -21.69
CA PHE A 57 11.16 6.47 -21.13
C PHE A 57 12.02 5.30 -21.60
N GLU A 58 11.46 4.09 -21.65
CA GLU A 58 12.16 2.90 -22.17
C GLU A 58 12.54 3.05 -23.65
N ASN A 59 11.73 3.78 -24.42
CA ASN A 59 11.98 4.09 -25.82
C ASN A 59 12.85 5.34 -26.04
N GLU A 60 13.43 5.91 -24.97
CA GLU A 60 14.28 7.13 -25.00
C GLU A 60 13.56 8.38 -25.55
N GLU A 61 12.22 8.40 -25.52
CA GLU A 61 11.42 9.57 -25.90
C GLU A 61 11.30 10.56 -24.75
N TYR A 62 11.13 10.06 -23.52
CA TYR A 62 11.13 10.85 -22.29
C TYR A 62 12.42 10.59 -21.52
N PHE A 63 12.91 11.61 -20.80
CA PHE A 63 14.05 11.48 -19.89
C PHE A 63 13.61 11.73 -18.45
N VAL A 64 14.58 11.70 -17.53
CA VAL A 64 14.33 11.90 -16.10
C VAL A 64 13.56 13.21 -15.81
N PRO A 65 13.85 14.37 -16.43
CA PRO A 65 13.08 15.60 -16.19
C PRO A 65 11.59 15.44 -16.53
N GLU A 66 11.25 14.81 -17.64
CA GLU A 66 9.86 14.60 -18.07
C GLU A 66 9.11 13.68 -17.11
N ILE A 67 9.74 12.60 -16.63
CA ILE A 67 9.16 11.72 -15.61
C ILE A 67 8.81 12.50 -14.33
N LEU A 68 9.70 13.40 -13.90
CA LEU A 68 9.45 14.20 -12.69
C LEU A 68 8.23 15.11 -12.87
N LEU A 69 8.06 15.72 -14.04
CA LEU A 69 6.89 16.55 -14.34
C LEU A 69 5.61 15.72 -14.47
N CYS A 70 5.68 14.50 -15.03
CA CYS A 70 4.56 13.56 -15.05
C CYS A 70 4.14 13.17 -13.63
N ALA A 71 5.12 12.94 -12.74
CA ALA A 71 4.85 12.66 -11.33
C ALA A 71 4.17 13.83 -10.62
N ASP A 72 4.57 15.08 -10.90
CA ASP A 72 3.90 16.27 -10.37
C ASP A 72 2.43 16.35 -10.81
N ALA A 73 2.15 16.06 -12.10
CA ALA A 73 0.78 16.00 -12.61
C ALA A 73 -0.03 14.89 -11.92
N MET A 74 0.55 13.71 -11.75
CA MET A 74 -0.07 12.61 -11.02
C MET A 74 -0.40 13.00 -9.57
N TYR A 75 0.54 13.63 -8.86
CA TYR A 75 0.33 14.10 -7.48
C TYR A 75 -0.80 15.12 -7.39
N ALA A 76 -0.89 16.04 -8.34
CA ALA A 76 -1.95 17.04 -8.39
C ALA A 76 -3.35 16.42 -8.57
N GLY A 77 -3.46 15.31 -9.30
CA GLY A 77 -4.69 14.53 -9.40
C GLY A 77 -5.01 13.78 -8.10
N ILE A 78 -4.02 13.11 -7.50
CA ILE A 78 -4.18 12.36 -6.24
C ILE A 78 -4.65 13.27 -5.10
N GLU A 79 -4.07 14.46 -4.94
CA GLU A 79 -4.45 15.38 -3.86
C GLU A 79 -5.90 15.85 -3.97
N VAL A 80 -6.45 15.93 -5.19
CA VAL A 80 -7.89 16.21 -5.41
C VAL A 80 -8.75 15.00 -5.05
N LEU A 81 -8.32 13.78 -5.38
CA LEU A 81 -9.09 12.55 -5.17
C LEU A 81 -9.09 12.06 -3.71
N LYS A 82 -7.98 12.27 -3.00
CA LYS A 82 -7.71 11.75 -1.66
C LYS A 82 -8.78 12.04 -0.60
N PRO A 83 -9.39 13.24 -0.51
CA PRO A 83 -10.45 13.52 0.46
C PRO A 83 -11.75 12.73 0.24
N HIS A 84 -11.92 12.12 -0.94
CA HIS A 84 -13.15 11.47 -1.36
C HIS A 84 -13.15 9.95 -1.17
N PHE A 85 -12.08 9.39 -0.62
CA PHE A 85 -12.05 7.98 -0.26
C PHE A 85 -13.04 7.67 0.88
N PRO A 86 -13.74 6.53 0.83
CA PRO A 86 -14.68 6.15 1.86
C PRO A 86 -13.94 5.85 3.16
N LYS A 87 -14.33 6.54 4.24
CA LYS A 87 -13.70 6.37 5.56
C LYS A 87 -14.53 5.44 6.44
N GLU A 88 -13.91 4.38 6.93
CA GLU A 88 -14.48 3.46 7.91
C GLU A 88 -14.31 4.03 9.33
N ALA A 89 -15.35 3.89 10.16
CA ALA A 89 -15.25 4.20 11.58
C ALA A 89 -14.48 3.07 12.28
N ALA A 90 -13.37 3.41 12.94
CA ALA A 90 -12.54 2.43 13.63
C ALA A 90 -12.68 2.55 15.15
N SER A 91 -13.04 1.45 15.81
CA SER A 91 -12.79 1.24 17.23
C SER A 91 -11.47 0.48 17.39
N ASN A 92 -10.56 0.99 18.24
CA ASN A 92 -9.18 0.52 18.41
C ASN A 92 -8.31 0.54 17.14
N LYS A 93 -7.78 1.73 16.82
CA LYS A 93 -6.89 1.91 15.67
C LYS A 93 -5.59 1.13 15.87
N LYS A 94 -5.29 0.22 14.93
CA LYS A 94 -4.01 -0.46 14.84
C LYS A 94 -2.95 0.49 14.30
N LYS A 95 -1.80 0.58 14.97
CA LYS A 95 -0.72 1.48 14.59
C LYS A 95 0.12 0.86 13.48
N VAL A 96 0.27 1.57 12.37
CA VAL A 96 0.99 1.11 11.19
C VAL A 96 2.11 2.07 10.86
N VAL A 97 3.35 1.57 10.87
CA VAL A 97 4.51 2.31 10.35
C VAL A 97 4.67 1.97 8.88
N ILE A 98 4.84 2.96 8.00
CA ILE A 98 5.01 2.72 6.56
C ILE A 98 6.15 3.57 5.98
N GLY A 99 6.93 3.01 5.06
CA GLY A 99 8.04 3.74 4.43
C GLY A 99 8.59 3.06 3.17
N VAL A 100 9.26 3.84 2.33
CA VAL A 100 10.10 3.31 1.24
C VAL A 100 11.50 3.04 1.80
N VAL A 101 12.04 1.85 1.57
CA VAL A 101 13.33 1.43 2.14
C VAL A 101 14.50 2.30 1.63
N LYS A 102 15.61 2.29 2.36
CA LYS A 102 16.83 3.03 2.04
C LYS A 102 17.27 2.78 0.59
N GLY A 103 17.68 3.85 -0.09
CA GLY A 103 18.15 3.81 -1.48
C GLY A 103 17.04 3.94 -2.52
N ASP A 104 15.77 3.98 -2.11
CA ASP A 104 14.63 4.11 -3.00
C ASP A 104 13.74 5.30 -2.61
N THR A 105 13.33 6.08 -3.62
CA THR A 105 12.54 7.31 -3.49
C THR A 105 11.11 7.19 -4.05
N HIS A 106 10.73 6.05 -4.63
CA HIS A 106 9.44 5.86 -5.28
C HIS A 106 8.32 5.66 -4.27
N ASP A 107 7.54 6.72 -4.00
CA ASP A 107 6.59 6.78 -2.90
C ASP A 107 5.12 6.85 -3.31
N ILE A 108 4.80 6.97 -4.60
CA ILE A 108 3.42 7.04 -5.11
C ILE A 108 2.59 5.84 -4.63
N GLY A 109 3.06 4.62 -4.87
CA GLY A 109 2.37 3.40 -4.44
C GLY A 109 2.24 3.29 -2.92
N LYS A 110 3.30 3.64 -2.19
CA LYS A 110 3.28 3.72 -0.71
C LYS A 110 2.22 4.72 -0.22
N ASN A 111 2.14 5.90 -0.84
CA ASN A 111 1.17 6.94 -0.49
C ASN A 111 -0.26 6.47 -0.72
N LEU A 112 -0.52 5.73 -1.81
CA LEU A 112 -1.83 5.12 -2.05
C LEU A 112 -2.17 4.06 -0.99
N VAL A 113 -1.23 3.16 -0.66
CA VAL A 113 -1.41 2.18 0.43
C VAL A 113 -1.74 2.88 1.75
N LYS A 114 -1.02 3.95 2.09
CA LYS A 114 -1.28 4.77 3.28
C LYS A 114 -2.68 5.36 3.29
N ILE A 115 -3.12 5.99 2.19
CA ILE A 115 -4.47 6.57 2.08
C ILE A 115 -5.52 5.49 2.30
N MET A 116 -5.35 4.31 1.68
CA MET A 116 -6.30 3.23 1.79
C MET A 116 -6.34 2.61 3.20
N LEU A 117 -5.19 2.46 3.87
CA LEU A 117 -5.14 1.96 5.24
C LEU A 117 -5.69 2.98 6.26
N ASP A 118 -5.40 4.28 6.11
CA ASP A 118 -5.98 5.32 6.97
C ASP A 118 -7.51 5.33 6.86
N ASN A 119 -8.03 5.23 5.63
CA ASN A 119 -9.46 5.14 5.38
C ASN A 119 -10.08 3.82 5.85
N ALA A 120 -9.31 2.74 5.88
CA ALA A 120 -9.70 1.47 6.48
C ALA A 120 -9.60 1.44 8.03
N GLY A 121 -9.28 2.58 8.66
CA GLY A 121 -9.33 2.72 10.11
C GLY A 121 -8.01 2.49 10.85
N PHE A 122 -6.90 2.33 10.14
CA PHE A 122 -5.57 2.19 10.74
C PHE A 122 -5.00 3.55 11.14
N GLU A 123 -4.18 3.58 12.19
CA GLU A 123 -3.42 4.76 12.59
C GLU A 123 -2.06 4.76 11.88
N MET A 124 -1.91 5.64 10.89
CA MET A 124 -0.75 5.64 10.00
C MET A 124 0.39 6.54 10.49
N HIS A 125 1.59 5.98 10.56
CA HIS A 125 2.86 6.65 10.86
C HIS A 125 3.80 6.52 9.66
N ASP A 126 3.84 7.57 8.84
CA ASP A 126 4.57 7.57 7.57
C ASP A 126 6.01 8.09 7.74
N LEU A 127 6.99 7.23 7.51
CA LEU A 127 8.41 7.57 7.59
C LEU A 127 8.93 8.27 6.33
N GLY A 128 8.13 8.29 5.26
CA GLY A 128 8.49 8.87 3.96
C GLY A 128 9.22 7.87 3.06
N ARG A 129 10.28 8.36 2.42
CA ARG A 129 11.07 7.65 1.42
C ARG A 129 12.56 7.72 1.71
N ASN A 130 13.35 6.82 1.12
CA ASN A 130 14.77 6.63 1.42
C ASN A 130 15.01 6.46 2.93
N VAL A 131 14.20 5.61 3.58
CA VAL A 131 14.16 5.50 5.03
C VAL A 131 15.30 4.59 5.52
N PRO A 132 16.19 5.08 6.41
CA PRO A 132 17.20 4.23 7.03
C PRO A 132 16.55 3.06 7.79
N TYR A 133 17.14 1.86 7.67
CA TYR A 133 16.55 0.64 8.27
C TYR A 133 16.29 0.79 9.77
N ALA A 134 17.26 1.33 10.52
CA ALA A 134 17.13 1.59 11.96
C ALA A 134 15.89 2.42 12.32
N LYS A 135 15.50 3.39 11.48
CA LYS A 135 14.34 4.24 11.74
C LYS A 135 13.03 3.45 11.76
N PHE A 136 12.92 2.36 11.00
CA PHE A 136 11.77 1.45 11.10
C PHE A 136 11.72 0.76 12.46
N ILE A 137 12.86 0.27 12.96
CA ILE A 137 12.99 -0.41 14.26
C ILE A 137 12.66 0.57 15.38
N ASP A 138 13.32 1.73 15.40
CA ASP A 138 13.15 2.75 16.45
C ASP A 138 11.69 3.19 16.53
N THR A 139 11.11 3.58 15.39
CA THR A 139 9.73 4.09 15.36
C THR A 139 8.71 2.99 15.69
N ALA A 140 8.92 1.75 15.21
CA ALA A 140 8.03 0.64 15.53
C ALA A 140 8.07 0.28 17.02
N GLY A 141 9.24 0.33 17.65
CA GLY A 141 9.42 0.11 19.09
C GLY A 141 8.78 1.23 19.92
N GLU A 142 9.10 2.49 19.63
CA GLU A 142 8.56 3.66 20.34
C GLU A 142 7.03 3.71 20.32
N LEU A 143 6.43 3.43 19.16
CA LEU A 143 4.98 3.49 19.00
C LEU A 143 4.26 2.23 19.49
N ASN A 144 4.99 1.14 19.74
CA ASN A 144 4.45 -0.21 19.85
C ASN A 144 3.57 -0.52 18.63
N ALA A 145 4.15 -0.39 17.44
CA ALA A 145 3.43 -0.59 16.19
C ALA A 145 2.85 -2.01 16.08
N ASP A 146 1.67 -2.13 15.49
CA ASP A 146 1.05 -3.42 15.20
C ASP A 146 1.54 -3.98 13.85
N LEU A 147 1.83 -3.09 12.90
CA LEU A 147 2.22 -3.42 11.53
C LEU A 147 3.33 -2.48 11.03
N VAL A 148 4.29 -3.02 10.29
CA VAL A 148 5.28 -2.29 9.52
C VAL A 148 5.11 -2.64 8.04
N CYS A 149 4.91 -1.63 7.20
CA CYS A 149 4.75 -1.75 5.76
C CYS A 149 6.01 -1.24 5.05
N LEU A 150 6.68 -2.12 4.31
CA LEU A 150 7.89 -1.79 3.55
C LEU A 150 7.58 -1.74 2.05
N SER A 151 8.04 -0.68 1.39
CA SER A 151 7.88 -0.48 -0.06
C SER A 151 9.22 -0.32 -0.76
N THR A 152 9.31 -0.87 -1.98
CA THR A 152 10.40 -0.61 -2.94
C THR A 152 9.87 -0.74 -4.37
N LEU A 153 10.37 0.06 -5.29
CA LEU A 153 10.20 -0.13 -6.73
C LEU A 153 11.49 -0.59 -7.42
N MET A 154 12.63 -0.58 -6.73
CA MET A 154 13.93 -0.95 -7.29
C MET A 154 14.42 -2.32 -6.81
N THR A 155 14.78 -3.20 -7.75
CA THR A 155 15.35 -4.53 -7.43
C THR A 155 16.59 -4.44 -6.54
N THR A 156 17.41 -3.41 -6.72
CA THR A 156 18.64 -3.16 -5.94
C THR A 156 18.42 -2.87 -4.46
N THR A 157 17.19 -2.56 -4.04
CA THR A 157 16.87 -2.26 -2.64
C THR A 157 15.98 -3.31 -1.98
N MET A 158 15.62 -4.38 -2.71
CA MET A 158 14.78 -5.47 -2.20
C MET A 158 15.38 -6.14 -0.96
N ASP A 159 16.67 -6.48 -1.00
CA ASP A 159 17.36 -7.16 0.11
C ASP A 159 17.37 -6.31 1.40
N GLY A 160 17.22 -4.99 1.27
CA GLY A 160 17.04 -4.09 2.41
C GLY A 160 15.81 -4.40 3.26
N MET A 161 14.76 -4.98 2.67
CA MET A 161 13.57 -5.42 3.40
C MET A 161 13.88 -6.56 4.36
N GLN A 162 14.73 -7.51 3.96
CA GLN A 162 15.15 -8.62 4.83
C GLN A 162 15.91 -8.09 6.04
N VAL A 163 16.81 -7.11 5.84
CA VAL A 163 17.55 -6.48 6.93
C VAL A 163 16.61 -5.88 7.97
N VAL A 164 15.59 -5.14 7.55
CA VAL A 164 14.59 -4.57 8.47
C VAL A 164 13.85 -5.66 9.25
N ILE A 165 13.41 -6.74 8.57
CA ILE A 165 12.70 -7.86 9.21
C ILE A 165 13.58 -8.54 10.25
N GLU A 166 14.84 -8.82 9.92
CA GLU A 166 15.78 -9.46 10.84
C GLU A 166 16.10 -8.58 12.04
N ASP A 167 16.29 -7.27 11.84
CA ASP A 167 16.61 -6.34 12.91
C ASP A 167 15.41 -6.10 13.84
N MET A 168 14.18 -6.07 13.31
CA MET A 168 12.97 -6.09 14.14
C MET A 168 12.88 -7.34 15.01
N LYS A 169 13.19 -8.52 14.45
CA LYS A 169 13.23 -9.79 15.19
C LYS A 169 14.30 -9.78 16.29
N LYS A 170 15.52 -9.31 15.99
CA LYS A 170 16.62 -9.17 16.97
C LYS A 170 16.26 -8.21 18.10
N ALA A 171 15.57 -7.12 17.78
CA ALA A 171 15.11 -6.13 18.75
C ALA A 171 13.88 -6.58 19.56
N GLY A 172 13.30 -7.74 19.25
CA GLY A 172 12.11 -8.26 19.93
C GLY A 172 10.84 -7.46 19.66
N ILE A 173 10.77 -6.74 18.54
CA ILE A 173 9.58 -5.96 18.16
C ILE A 173 8.52 -6.92 17.59
N PRO A 174 7.33 -7.02 18.21
CA PRO A 174 6.32 -8.02 17.83
C PRO A 174 5.44 -7.61 16.63
N ALA A 175 5.70 -6.43 16.03
CA ALA A 175 4.94 -5.92 14.91
C ALA A 175 5.03 -6.87 13.70
N ARG A 176 3.92 -7.06 13.00
CA ARG A 176 3.92 -7.82 11.74
C ARG A 176 4.57 -7.00 10.63
N VAL A 177 5.17 -7.65 9.65
CA VAL A 177 5.76 -6.99 8.49
C VAL A 177 5.02 -7.36 7.21
N MET A 178 4.50 -6.36 6.50
CA MET A 178 3.95 -6.49 5.16
C MET A 178 4.88 -5.83 4.14
N VAL A 179 5.16 -6.51 3.04
CA VAL A 179 6.02 -5.99 1.95
C VAL A 179 5.25 -5.82 0.65
N GLY A 180 5.66 -4.87 -0.18
CA GLY A 180 5.08 -4.66 -1.50
C GLY A 180 5.89 -3.71 -2.38
N GLY A 181 5.33 -3.44 -3.56
CA GLY A 181 5.97 -2.66 -4.62
C GLY A 181 6.32 -3.51 -5.84
N GLY A 182 6.58 -2.86 -6.98
CA GLY A 182 6.59 -3.49 -8.31
C GLY A 182 7.43 -4.76 -8.45
N PRO A 183 8.69 -4.81 -7.99
CA PRO A 183 9.54 -6.00 -8.17
C PRO A 183 9.29 -7.09 -7.11
N ILE A 184 8.44 -6.85 -6.11
CA ILE A 184 8.21 -7.81 -5.02
C ILE A 184 7.27 -8.92 -5.49
N SER A 185 7.68 -10.17 -5.27
CA SER A 185 6.84 -11.35 -5.51
C SER A 185 6.40 -12.00 -4.20
N PRO A 186 5.31 -12.79 -4.21
CA PRO A 186 4.93 -13.61 -3.05
C PRO A 186 6.04 -14.58 -2.60
N GLY A 187 6.84 -15.07 -3.55
CA GLY A 187 7.96 -15.97 -3.26
C GLY A 187 9.07 -15.25 -2.49
N PHE A 188 9.48 -14.07 -2.97
CA PHE A 188 10.45 -13.23 -2.29
C PHE A 188 9.99 -12.87 -0.87
N ALA A 189 8.75 -12.40 -0.71
CA ALA A 189 8.19 -12.02 0.58
C ALA A 189 8.26 -13.15 1.63
N ARG A 190 7.94 -14.39 1.21
CA ARG A 190 8.07 -15.57 2.09
C ARG A 190 9.52 -15.88 2.44
N ASN A 191 10.43 -15.79 1.47
CA ASN A 191 11.84 -16.11 1.67
C ASN A 191 12.51 -15.19 2.69
N ILE A 192 12.17 -13.90 2.68
CA ILE A 192 12.69 -12.91 3.65
C ILE A 192 11.96 -12.96 5.00
N GLY A 193 10.93 -13.80 5.13
CA GLY A 193 10.17 -14.00 6.37
C GLY A 193 9.23 -12.84 6.72
N ALA A 194 8.62 -12.20 5.71
CA ALA A 194 7.54 -11.23 5.90
C ALA A 194 6.23 -11.95 6.29
N ASP A 195 5.40 -11.30 7.11
CA ASP A 195 4.09 -11.81 7.54
C ASP A 195 2.99 -11.60 6.48
N GLY A 196 3.21 -10.68 5.53
CA GLY A 196 2.27 -10.40 4.44
C GLY A 196 2.93 -9.83 3.20
N TYR A 197 2.21 -9.99 2.09
CA TYR A 197 2.54 -9.42 0.79
C TYR A 197 1.26 -8.87 0.15
N ALA A 198 1.36 -7.72 -0.50
CA ALA A 198 0.27 -7.16 -1.29
C ALA A 198 0.79 -6.63 -2.63
N ARG A 199 0.10 -6.99 -3.73
CA ARG A 199 0.48 -6.54 -5.08
C ARG A 199 0.04 -5.11 -5.39
N ASN A 200 -0.97 -4.62 -4.68
CA ASN A 200 -1.53 -3.28 -4.84
C ASN A 200 -2.18 -2.79 -3.55
N ALA A 201 -2.60 -1.52 -3.53
CA ALA A 201 -3.13 -0.90 -2.32
C ALA A 201 -4.47 -1.48 -1.85
N ALA A 202 -5.34 -1.92 -2.76
CA ALA A 202 -6.58 -2.59 -2.37
C ALA A 202 -6.33 -3.95 -1.70
N GLU A 203 -5.37 -4.74 -2.20
CA GLU A 203 -4.94 -5.98 -1.56
C GLU A 203 -4.27 -5.72 -0.21
N ALA A 204 -3.49 -4.63 -0.08
CA ALA A 204 -2.82 -4.26 1.18
C ALA A 204 -3.83 -4.05 2.32
N VAL A 205 -4.99 -3.43 2.05
CA VAL A 205 -6.07 -3.31 3.04
C VAL A 205 -6.62 -4.67 3.45
N LYS A 206 -6.85 -5.57 2.49
CA LYS A 206 -7.38 -6.92 2.77
C LYS A 206 -6.42 -7.73 3.63
N VAL A 207 -5.13 -7.69 3.29
CA VAL A 207 -4.06 -8.39 4.02
C VAL A 207 -3.89 -7.82 5.42
N ALA A 208 -3.84 -6.49 5.56
CA ALA A 208 -3.75 -5.85 6.87
C ALA A 208 -4.95 -6.21 7.76
N LYS A 209 -6.18 -6.16 7.22
CA LYS A 209 -7.38 -6.57 7.96
C LYS A 209 -7.31 -8.04 8.40
N SER A 210 -6.93 -8.95 7.51
CA SER A 210 -6.86 -10.39 7.84
C SER A 210 -5.82 -10.72 8.91
N MET A 211 -4.77 -9.92 9.03
CA MET A 211 -3.79 -10.07 10.11
C MET A 211 -4.40 -9.79 11.49
N PHE A 212 -5.29 -8.81 11.63
CA PHE A 212 -5.82 -8.36 12.91
C PHE A 212 -7.26 -8.80 13.19
N GLN A 213 -7.96 -9.34 12.20
CA GLN A 213 -9.19 -10.08 12.42
C GLN A 213 -8.83 -11.41 13.06
N GLY A 214 -9.29 -11.64 14.30
CA GLY A 214 -9.15 -12.95 14.93
C GLY A 214 -9.75 -14.01 14.01
N ILE A 215 -9.14 -15.19 13.97
CA ILE A 215 -9.68 -16.37 13.28
C ILE A 215 -11.15 -16.49 13.68
N GLN A 216 -12.08 -16.12 12.79
CA GLN A 216 -13.44 -16.59 12.93
C GLN A 216 -13.36 -18.08 12.64
N ILE A 217 -13.23 -18.88 13.69
CA ILE A 217 -13.60 -20.28 13.63
C ILE A 217 -15.07 -20.25 13.19
N PRO A 218 -15.43 -20.82 12.03
CA PRO A 218 -16.81 -20.85 11.60
C PRO A 218 -17.66 -21.44 12.73
N LEU A 219 -18.74 -20.74 13.09
CA LEU A 219 -19.68 -21.19 14.13
C LEU A 219 -20.32 -22.57 13.80
N ALA A 220 -20.06 -23.09 12.60
CA ALA A 220 -20.53 -24.38 12.07
C ALA A 220 -19.63 -25.60 12.39
N MET A 221 -18.64 -25.49 13.29
CA MET A 221 -17.92 -26.66 13.83
C MET A 221 -17.98 -26.75 15.37
N LYS A 222 -19.11 -26.34 15.96
CA LYS A 222 -19.50 -26.80 17.31
C LYS A 222 -20.25 -28.13 17.21
N THR A 223 -19.62 -29.16 16.63
CA THR A 223 -20.05 -30.54 16.88
C THR A 223 -19.33 -31.09 18.13
N PRO A 224 -19.96 -32.00 18.91
CA PRO A 224 -19.45 -32.45 20.21
C PRO A 224 -18.11 -33.20 20.20
N GLU A 225 -17.49 -33.44 19.05
CA GLU A 225 -16.34 -34.34 18.92
C GLU A 225 -15.02 -33.77 19.46
N LEU A 226 -14.84 -32.44 19.52
CA LEU A 226 -13.61 -31.83 20.04
C LEU A 226 -13.49 -31.80 21.58
N VAL A 227 -14.61 -31.96 22.30
CA VAL A 227 -14.57 -32.12 23.77
C VAL A 227 -13.98 -33.50 24.14
N SER A 228 -14.14 -34.49 23.27
CA SER A 228 -13.57 -35.84 23.47
C SER A 228 -12.05 -35.87 23.29
N ILE A 229 -11.52 -35.04 22.40
CA ILE A 229 -10.07 -34.92 22.14
C ILE A 229 -9.37 -34.20 23.30
N ARG A 230 -10.01 -33.16 23.87
CA ARG A 230 -9.48 -32.45 25.05
C ARG A 230 -9.47 -33.31 26.31
N LYS A 231 -10.41 -34.26 26.47
CA LYS A 231 -10.40 -35.25 27.55
C LYS A 231 -9.39 -36.39 27.34
N LYS A 232 -9.09 -36.77 26.10
CA LYS A 232 -8.12 -37.84 25.79
C LYS A 232 -6.66 -37.42 25.94
N LEU A 233 -6.34 -36.13 25.85
CA LEU A 233 -4.95 -35.63 25.92
C LEU A 233 -4.56 -35.05 27.29
N GLY A 234 -5.50 -34.99 28.25
CA GLY A 234 -5.28 -34.41 29.58
C GLY A 234 -5.27 -35.41 30.73
N GLY A 235 -4.96 -36.69 30.47
CA GLY A 235 -5.01 -37.74 31.49
C GLY A 235 -3.78 -38.64 31.49
N VAL A 236 -2.67 -38.17 32.07
CA VAL A 236 -1.70 -39.02 32.76
C VAL A 236 -1.24 -38.27 34.02
N GLN A 237 -1.71 -38.81 35.15
CA GLN A 237 -1.43 -38.53 36.57
C GLN A 237 -1.83 -37.17 37.14
#